data_AF-A0A937VNC4-F1
#
_entry.id   AF-A0A937VNC4-F1
#
_cell.length_a   1.000
_cell.length_b   1.000
_cell.length_c   1.000
_cell.angle_alpha   90.00
_cell.angle_beta   90.00
_cell.angle_gamma   90.00
#
_symmetry.space_group_name_H-M   'P 1'
#
loop_
_entity.id
_entity.type
_entity.pdbx_description
1 polymer ?
#
loop_
_entity_poly.entity_id
_entity_poly.type
_entity_poly.pdbx_seq_one_letter_code
_entity_poly.pdbx_strand_id
1 'polypeptide(L)'
;MLELKFDKKKCADCKAVSCLVKCQYIDLNKTEAKKEWQKVINGEDSFVLDACTTCYACEEYCPFGNHPFYLIVERQEEKNVLAAPRALIKQWVNMCAPSGKFMLGDVKEKTASLCFMPRLGSLAQGKLFEDVATSWILGAEFFCNAVYLHFSRMSVIKE
;
A
#
# COMPACT_ATOMS: atom_id res chain seq x y z
N MET A 1 -10.50 -10.46 -10.89
CA MET A 1 -10.22 -9.82 -9.60
C MET A 1 -8.98 -10.46 -9.00
N LEU A 2 -8.03 -9.64 -8.56
CA LEU A 2 -6.81 -10.11 -7.88
C LEU A 2 -7.18 -10.62 -6.48
N GLU A 3 -6.79 -11.85 -6.16
CA GLU A 3 -7.02 -12.46 -4.85
C GLU A 3 -5.71 -12.54 -4.05
N LEU A 4 -5.76 -12.20 -2.76
CA LEU A 4 -4.60 -12.29 -1.88
C LEU A 4 -4.30 -13.76 -1.58
N LYS A 5 -3.11 -14.21 -1.98
CA LYS A 5 -2.60 -15.55 -1.66
C LYS A 5 -2.01 -15.57 -0.26
N PHE A 6 -2.84 -15.81 0.75
CA PHE A 6 -2.44 -15.90 2.15
C PHE A 6 -2.55 -17.34 2.67
N ASP A 7 -1.48 -17.85 3.30
CA ASP A 7 -1.48 -19.20 3.90
C ASP A 7 -1.41 -19.13 5.44
N LYS A 8 -2.49 -19.55 6.10
CA LYS A 8 -2.56 -19.60 7.57
C LYS A 8 -1.50 -20.52 8.19
N LYS A 9 -1.10 -21.59 7.48
CA LYS A 9 -0.12 -22.56 7.98
C LYS A 9 1.26 -21.94 8.12
N LYS A 10 1.70 -21.13 7.15
CA LYS A 10 2.94 -20.35 7.24
C LYS A 10 2.98 -19.49 8.49
N CYS A 11 1.85 -18.90 8.89
CA CYS A 11 1.78 -18.12 10.12
C CYS A 11 1.74 -18.96 11.39
N ALA A 12 1.12 -20.15 11.36
CA ALA A 12 1.15 -21.09 12.49
C ALA A 12 2.59 -21.56 12.80
N ASP A 13 3.38 -21.82 11.76
CA ASP A 13 4.79 -22.23 11.85
C ASP A 13 5.74 -21.06 12.17
N CYS A 14 5.27 -19.82 12.00
CA CYS A 14 6.07 -18.63 12.23
C CYS A 14 6.33 -18.39 13.72
N LYS A 15 7.56 -18.71 14.13
CA LYS A 15 8.04 -18.42 15.49
C LYS A 15 8.44 -16.97 15.68
N ALA A 16 8.69 -16.19 14.64
CA ALA A 16 9.22 -14.84 14.78
C ALA A 16 8.11 -13.79 14.99
N VAL A 17 7.00 -13.92 14.25
CA VAL A 17 5.91 -12.93 14.19
C VAL A 17 6.45 -11.51 13.97
N SER A 18 7.51 -11.40 13.16
CA SER A 18 8.23 -10.14 12.92
C SER A 18 7.36 -9.04 12.34
N CYS A 19 6.26 -9.41 11.66
CA CYS A 19 5.28 -8.46 11.13
C CYS A 19 4.68 -7.55 12.21
N LEU A 20 4.52 -8.04 13.45
CA LEU A 20 4.05 -7.23 14.58
C LEU A 20 5.14 -6.93 15.61
N VAL A 21 6.03 -7.87 15.91
CA VAL A 21 7.11 -7.67 16.90
C VAL A 21 8.08 -6.54 16.48
N LYS A 22 8.27 -6.32 15.17
CA LYS A 22 9.13 -5.25 14.65
C LYS A 22 8.34 -4.02 14.17
N CYS A 23 7.05 -3.94 14.47
CA CYS A 23 6.24 -2.80 14.04
C CYS A 23 6.80 -1.50 14.61
N GLN A 24 6.88 -0.46 13.77
CA GLN A 24 7.45 0.84 14.17
C GLN A 24 6.45 1.72 14.93
N TYR A 25 5.17 1.33 14.95
CA TYR A 25 4.05 2.12 15.48
C TYR A 25 3.27 1.40 16.59
N ILE A 26 3.54 0.11 16.78
CA ILE A 26 2.84 -0.74 17.74
C ILE A 26 3.90 -1.49 18.54
N ASP A 27 3.93 -1.29 19.86
CA ASP A 27 4.81 -2.02 20.76
C ASP A 27 4.08 -3.27 21.29
N LEU A 28 4.59 -4.44 20.93
CA LEU A 28 4.07 -5.73 21.37
C LEU A 28 5.21 -6.69 21.64
N ASN A 29 5.15 -7.36 22.79
CA ASN A 29 5.99 -8.52 22.98
C ASN A 29 5.52 -9.68 22.09
N LYS A 30 6.37 -10.69 21.95
CA LYS A 30 6.12 -11.84 21.08
C LYS A 30 4.80 -12.58 21.35
N THR A 31 4.41 -12.71 22.61
CA THR A 31 3.18 -13.42 23.01
C THR A 31 1.95 -12.62 22.62
N GLU A 32 1.97 -11.31 22.88
CA GLU A 32 0.89 -10.38 22.50
C GLU A 32 0.77 -10.30 20.97
N ALA A 33 1.91 -10.14 20.27
CA ALA A 33 1.98 -10.14 18.83
C ALA A 33 1.36 -11.40 18.23
N LYS A 34 1.68 -12.59 18.76
CA LYS A 34 1.09 -13.84 18.26
C LYS A 34 -0.43 -13.89 18.49
N LYS A 35 -0.90 -13.44 19.65
CA LYS A 35 -2.33 -13.39 19.98
C LYS A 35 -3.09 -12.46 19.04
N GLU A 36 -2.61 -11.23 18.85
CA GLU A 36 -3.27 -10.25 17.99
C GLU A 36 -3.16 -10.63 16.51
N TRP A 37 -2.03 -11.18 16.08
CA TRP A 37 -1.90 -11.67 14.70
C TRP A 37 -2.90 -12.79 14.39
N GLN A 38 -3.15 -13.68 15.35
CA GLN A 38 -4.15 -14.74 15.17
C GLN A 38 -5.57 -14.18 14.99
N LYS A 39 -5.93 -13.12 15.73
CA LYS A 39 -7.21 -12.42 15.54
C LYS A 39 -7.33 -11.84 14.14
N VAL A 40 -6.28 -11.15 13.65
CA VAL A 40 -6.24 -10.58 12.29
C VAL A 40 -6.40 -11.69 11.22
N ILE A 41 -5.67 -12.81 11.37
CA ILE A 41 -5.79 -13.98 10.48
C ILE A 41 -7.23 -14.51 10.43
N ASN A 42 -7.90 -14.53 11.58
CA ASN A 42 -9.26 -15.07 11.72
C ASN A 42 -10.36 -14.07 11.35
N GLY A 43 -10.04 -12.80 11.08
CA GLY A 43 -11.04 -11.75 10.83
C GLY A 43 -11.72 -11.23 12.10
N GLU A 44 -11.15 -11.52 13.27
CA GLU A 44 -11.63 -11.04 14.57
C GLU A 44 -11.21 -9.57 14.80
N ASP A 45 -11.81 -8.94 15.81
CA ASP A 45 -11.44 -7.59 16.20
C ASP A 45 -10.07 -7.57 16.89
N SER A 46 -9.17 -6.73 16.38
CA SER A 46 -7.82 -6.54 16.92
C SER A 46 -7.48 -5.06 16.86
N PHE A 47 -6.94 -4.53 17.95
CA PHE A 47 -6.50 -3.13 18.01
C PHE A 47 -5.40 -2.83 16.97
N VAL A 48 -4.71 -3.86 16.47
CA VAL A 48 -3.72 -3.73 15.39
C VAL A 48 -4.35 -3.10 14.15
N LEU A 49 -5.63 -3.39 13.87
CA LEU A 49 -6.32 -2.83 12.71
C LEU A 49 -6.50 -1.31 12.86
N ASP A 50 -6.83 -0.82 14.05
CA ASP A 50 -6.98 0.61 14.33
C ASP A 50 -5.64 1.34 14.45
N ALA A 51 -4.63 0.68 15.03
CA ALA A 51 -3.31 1.25 15.28
C ALA A 51 -2.37 1.21 14.05
N CYS A 52 -2.67 0.38 13.05
CA CYS A 52 -1.84 0.26 11.85
C CYS A 52 -1.89 1.53 11.00
N THR A 53 -0.74 2.18 10.82
CA THR A 53 -0.55 3.37 9.98
C THR A 53 -0.31 3.03 8.50
N THR A 54 -0.43 1.76 8.11
CA THR A 54 -0.23 1.26 6.74
C THR A 54 1.16 1.51 6.14
N CYS A 55 2.21 1.56 6.95
CA CYS A 55 3.57 1.89 6.51
C CYS A 55 4.29 0.84 5.63
N TYR A 56 3.66 -0.29 5.30
CA TYR A 56 4.21 -1.40 4.50
C TYR A 56 5.37 -2.20 5.16
N ALA A 57 6.00 -1.73 6.23
CA ALA A 57 7.18 -2.36 6.81
C ALA A 57 7.02 -3.85 7.19
N CYS A 58 5.83 -4.27 7.63
CA CYS A 58 5.56 -5.67 7.99
C CYS A 58 5.67 -6.62 6.80
N GLU A 59 5.48 -6.12 5.57
CA GLU A 59 5.68 -6.88 4.34
C GLU A 59 7.14 -7.30 4.18
N GLU A 60 8.06 -6.36 4.38
CA GLU A 60 9.51 -6.56 4.31
C GLU A 60 10.03 -7.46 5.44
N TYR A 61 9.33 -7.52 6.57
CA TYR A 61 9.76 -8.29 7.73
C TYR A 61 9.29 -9.75 7.70
N CYS A 62 8.36 -10.12 6.81
CA CYS A 62 7.78 -11.46 6.79
C CYS A 62 8.78 -12.49 6.24
N PRO A 63 9.31 -13.42 7.06
CA PRO A 63 10.31 -14.39 6.57
C PRO A 63 9.71 -15.44 5.62
N PHE A 64 8.38 -15.54 5.54
CA PHE A 64 7.67 -16.49 4.70
C PHE A 64 7.04 -15.86 3.45
N GLY A 65 7.23 -14.55 3.24
CA GLY A 65 6.59 -13.80 2.15
C GLY A 65 5.08 -14.02 2.11
N ASN A 66 4.42 -14.00 3.28
CA ASN A 66 3.00 -14.33 3.41
C ASN A 66 2.10 -13.10 3.45
N HIS A 67 2.58 -11.98 2.90
CA HIS A 67 1.78 -10.79 2.63
C HIS A 67 1.00 -10.19 3.83
N PRO A 68 1.61 -10.02 5.02
CA PRO A 68 0.89 -9.57 6.20
C PRO A 68 0.32 -8.15 6.06
N PHE A 69 0.99 -7.27 5.30
CA PHE A 69 0.49 -5.91 5.06
C PHE A 69 -0.86 -5.95 4.36
N TYR A 70 -0.92 -6.69 3.25
CA TYR A 70 -2.11 -6.80 2.43
C TYR A 70 -3.28 -7.43 3.20
N LEU A 71 -3.02 -8.45 4.04
CA LEU A 71 -4.06 -9.02 4.90
C LEU A 71 -4.61 -7.98 5.89
N ILE A 72 -3.76 -7.16 6.52
CA ILE A 72 -4.21 -6.11 7.44
C ILE A 72 -5.11 -5.11 6.71
N VAL A 73 -4.71 -4.67 5.52
CA VAL A 73 -5.48 -3.72 4.70
C VAL A 73 -6.85 -4.29 4.32
N GLU A 74 -6.92 -5.57 3.94
CA GLU A 74 -8.20 -6.26 3.69
C GLU A 74 -9.10 -6.29 4.93
N ARG A 75 -8.55 -6.65 6.10
CA ARG A 75 -9.32 -6.66 7.36
C ARG A 75 -9.79 -5.28 7.79
N GLN A 76 -8.96 -4.25 7.60
CA GLN A 76 -9.35 -2.86 7.85
C GLN A 76 -10.52 -2.48 6.94
N GLU A 77 -10.47 -2.82 5.66
CA GLU A 77 -11.53 -2.53 4.71
C GLU A 77 -12.84 -3.24 5.06
N GLU A 78 -12.80 -4.56 5.31
CA GLU A 78 -13.95 -5.37 5.73
C GLU A 78 -14.66 -4.78 6.96
N LYS A 79 -13.89 -4.24 7.91
CA LYS A 79 -14.39 -3.66 9.16
C LYS A 79 -14.63 -2.16 9.10
N ASN A 80 -14.43 -1.51 7.94
CA ASN A 80 -14.52 -0.06 7.79
C ASN A 80 -13.61 0.75 8.74
N VAL A 81 -12.42 0.22 9.05
CA VAL A 81 -11.36 0.96 9.74
C VAL A 81 -10.64 1.81 8.70
N LEU A 82 -10.79 3.13 8.79
CA LEU A 82 -10.37 4.07 7.74
C LEU A 82 -9.23 4.95 8.23
N ALA A 83 -8.18 5.08 7.41
CA ALA A 83 -7.09 6.03 7.66
C ALA A 83 -7.50 7.50 7.51
N ALA A 84 -8.62 7.77 6.82
CA ALA A 84 -9.14 9.11 6.59
C ALA A 84 -10.68 9.12 6.54
N PRO A 85 -11.33 10.27 6.73
CA PRO A 85 -12.77 10.40 6.53
C PRO A 85 -13.23 9.86 5.17
N ARG A 86 -14.37 9.16 5.14
CA ARG A 86 -14.95 8.55 3.94
C ARG A 86 -15.03 9.50 2.74
N ALA A 87 -15.39 10.76 2.99
CA ALA A 87 -15.51 11.78 1.96
C ALA A 87 -14.15 12.06 1.28
N LEU A 88 -13.06 12.12 2.05
CA LEU A 88 -11.72 12.36 1.51
C LEU A 88 -11.23 11.15 0.69
N ILE A 89 -11.48 9.93 1.17
CA ILE A 89 -11.14 8.71 0.42
C ILE A 89 -11.88 8.69 -0.92
N LYS A 90 -13.19 8.95 -0.91
CA LYS A 90 -14.00 8.98 -2.13
C LYS A 90 -13.53 10.07 -3.10
N GLN A 91 -13.26 11.27 -2.59
CA GLN A 91 -12.73 12.36 -3.41
C GLN A 91 -11.39 11.99 -4.04
N TRP A 92 -10.49 11.37 -3.26
CA TRP A 92 -9.18 10.94 -3.73
C TRP A 92 -9.28 9.90 -4.84
N VAL A 93 -10.09 8.85 -4.66
CA VAL A 93 -10.36 7.82 -5.68
C VAL A 93 -10.90 8.45 -6.96
N ASN A 94 -11.86 9.37 -6.85
CA ASN A 94 -12.44 10.05 -8.02
C ASN A 94 -11.42 10.95 -8.75
N MET A 95 -10.54 11.63 -8.01
CA MET A 95 -9.53 12.51 -8.59
C MET A 95 -8.42 11.74 -9.31
N CYS A 96 -8.07 10.56 -8.80
CA CYS A 96 -7.06 9.68 -9.37
C CYS A 96 -7.61 8.69 -10.41
N ALA A 97 -8.92 8.71 -10.67
CA ALA A 97 -9.51 7.93 -11.74
C ALA A 97 -9.06 8.46 -13.11
N PRO A 98 -8.68 7.58 -14.06
CA PRO A 98 -8.36 7.99 -15.42
C PRO A 98 -9.52 8.76 -16.06
N SER A 99 -9.23 9.94 -16.61
CA SER A 99 -10.26 10.82 -17.19
C SER A 99 -9.95 11.25 -18.63
N GLY A 100 -8.87 10.70 -19.21
CA GLY A 100 -8.35 11.10 -20.52
C GLY A 100 -7.60 12.43 -20.48
N LYS A 101 -7.15 12.88 -19.30
CA LYS A 101 -6.48 14.16 -19.09
C LYS A 101 -5.09 13.96 -18.51
N PHE A 102 -4.09 14.03 -19.38
CA PHE A 102 -2.68 13.90 -19.03
C PHE A 102 -1.85 14.96 -19.75
N MET A 103 -0.62 15.14 -19.26
CA MET A 103 0.42 15.96 -19.86
C MET A 103 1.58 15.06 -20.28
N LEU A 104 2.20 15.41 -21.40
CA LEU A 104 3.35 14.73 -21.96
C LEU A 104 4.50 15.72 -22.13
N GLY A 105 5.72 15.24 -21.91
CA GLY A 105 6.92 15.85 -22.45
C GLY A 105 7.18 15.41 -23.90
N ASP A 106 8.42 15.56 -24.34
CA ASP A 106 8.92 15.03 -25.61
C ASP A 106 9.22 13.52 -25.45
N VAL A 107 8.15 12.72 -25.44
CA VAL A 107 8.20 11.27 -25.18
C VAL A 107 9.10 10.56 -26.17
N LYS A 108 10.14 9.91 -25.66
CA LYS A 108 11.10 9.04 -26.38
C LYS A 108 10.92 7.58 -25.97
N GLU A 109 11.80 6.71 -26.48
CA GLU A 109 11.84 5.28 -26.15
C GLU A 109 11.89 5.01 -24.63
N LYS A 110 12.72 5.76 -23.91
CA LYS A 110 12.73 5.78 -22.44
C LYS A 110 11.97 7.02 -21.96
N THR A 111 11.07 6.83 -20.99
CA THR A 111 10.27 7.91 -20.44
C THR A 111 10.12 7.79 -18.93
N ALA A 112 10.12 8.91 -18.23
CA ALA A 112 9.85 8.98 -16.81
C ALA A 112 8.34 9.08 -16.54
N SER A 113 7.78 8.17 -15.77
CA SER A 113 6.45 8.35 -15.20
C SER A 113 6.52 9.28 -13.99
N LEU A 114 5.89 10.44 -14.11
CA LEU A 114 5.67 11.38 -13.00
C LEU A 114 4.38 11.05 -12.24
N CYS A 115 3.76 9.90 -12.53
CA CYS A 115 2.55 9.43 -11.87
C CYS A 115 1.45 10.51 -11.96
N PHE A 116 0.73 10.77 -10.87
CA PHE A 116 -0.19 11.90 -10.70
C PHE A 116 0.44 13.06 -9.91
N MET A 117 1.78 13.15 -9.88
CA MET A 117 2.52 14.03 -8.96
C MET A 117 3.51 14.95 -9.71
N PRO A 118 3.09 16.18 -10.10
CA PRO A 118 3.93 17.09 -10.88
C PRO A 118 5.28 17.40 -10.21
N ARG A 119 5.33 17.38 -8.87
CA ARG A 119 6.55 17.62 -8.09
C ARG A 119 7.65 16.58 -8.36
N LEU A 120 7.32 15.38 -8.84
CA LEU A 120 8.36 14.41 -9.22
C LEU A 120 9.22 14.92 -10.37
N GLY A 121 8.66 15.72 -11.28
CA GLY A 121 9.41 16.31 -12.40
C GLY A 121 10.51 17.27 -11.92
N SER A 122 10.27 18.04 -10.85
CA SER A 122 11.31 18.90 -10.28
C SER A 122 12.34 18.14 -9.44
N LEU A 123 12.07 16.90 -9.04
CA LEU A 123 13.01 16.05 -8.30
C LEU A 123 13.84 15.15 -9.22
N ALA A 124 13.36 14.85 -10.42
CA ALA A 124 14.03 14.03 -11.44
C ALA A 124 15.15 14.81 -12.15
N GLN A 125 16.18 15.21 -11.39
CA GLN A 125 17.32 15.99 -11.87
C GLN A 125 18.65 15.27 -11.67
N GLY A 126 19.66 15.66 -12.46
CA GLY A 126 21.02 15.13 -12.38
C GLY A 126 21.26 13.97 -13.35
N LYS A 127 22.48 13.43 -13.29
CA LYS A 127 23.03 12.51 -14.30
C LYS A 127 22.19 11.26 -14.57
N LEU A 128 21.47 10.78 -13.56
CA LEU A 128 20.58 9.62 -13.67
C LEU A 128 19.39 9.88 -14.62
N PHE A 129 18.96 11.13 -14.75
CA PHE A 129 17.73 11.51 -15.46
C PHE A 129 17.99 12.26 -16.78
N GLU A 130 19.25 12.44 -17.20
CA GLU A 130 19.60 13.20 -18.41
C GLU A 130 18.87 12.66 -19.65
N ASP A 131 18.80 11.34 -19.80
CA ASP A 131 18.13 10.66 -20.92
C ASP A 131 16.59 10.80 -20.92
N VAL A 132 16.00 11.22 -19.80
CA VAL A 132 14.54 11.32 -19.62
C VAL A 132 14.08 12.72 -19.19
N ALA A 133 14.97 13.71 -19.13
CA ALA A 133 14.66 15.05 -18.63
C ALA A 133 13.53 15.74 -19.39
N THR A 134 13.44 15.51 -20.70
CA THR A 134 12.34 16.01 -21.55
C THR A 134 11.29 14.94 -21.85
N SER A 135 11.61 13.66 -21.65
CA SER A 135 10.74 12.53 -21.96
C SER A 135 10.03 12.05 -20.70
N TRP A 136 8.83 12.58 -20.46
CA TRP A 136 8.04 12.23 -19.28
C TRP A 136 6.54 12.19 -19.57
N ILE A 137 5.80 11.50 -18.70
CA ILE A 137 4.34 11.39 -18.72
C ILE A 137 3.77 11.72 -17.33
N LEU A 138 2.65 12.43 -17.27
CA LEU A 138 2.04 12.92 -16.04
C LEU A 138 0.52 12.91 -16.16
N GLY A 139 -0.18 12.21 -15.29
CA GLY A 139 -1.63 12.11 -15.34
C GLY A 139 -2.18 10.98 -14.49
N ALA A 140 -3.49 11.02 -14.22
CA ALA A 140 -4.19 9.97 -13.47
C ALA A 140 -4.14 8.63 -14.23
N GLU A 141 -3.97 8.70 -15.54
CA GLU A 141 -3.78 7.59 -16.47
C GLU A 141 -2.52 6.76 -16.17
N PHE A 142 -1.53 7.36 -15.52
CA PHE A 142 -0.27 6.72 -15.15
C PHE A 142 -0.12 6.54 -13.64
N PHE A 143 -1.21 6.74 -12.89
CA PHE A 143 -1.20 6.70 -11.44
C PHE A 143 -0.99 5.28 -10.90
N CYS A 144 -0.02 5.12 -10.00
CA CYS A 144 0.13 3.84 -9.30
C CYS A 144 -0.93 3.75 -8.19
N ASN A 145 -1.89 2.85 -8.37
CA ASN A 145 -2.99 2.61 -7.42
C ASN A 145 -2.53 2.15 -6.02
N ALA A 146 -1.22 2.00 -5.79
CA ALA A 146 -0.62 1.61 -4.52
C ALA A 146 -1.03 2.51 -3.36
N VAL A 147 -1.32 3.81 -3.60
CA VAL A 147 -1.72 4.70 -2.50
C VAL A 147 -3.01 4.25 -1.80
N TYR A 148 -3.91 3.55 -2.50
CA TYR A 148 -5.19 3.13 -1.93
C TYR A 148 -5.01 2.12 -0.79
N LEU A 149 -3.89 1.39 -0.78
CA LEU A 149 -3.49 0.53 0.33
C LEU A 149 -3.30 1.33 1.62
N HIS A 150 -2.84 2.58 1.53
CA HIS A 150 -2.69 3.49 2.67
C HIS A 150 -4.01 4.10 3.16
N PHE A 151 -5.09 3.92 2.41
CA PHE A 151 -6.44 4.35 2.78
C PHE A 151 -7.35 3.16 3.17
N SER A 152 -6.78 1.97 3.38
CA SER A 152 -7.53 0.75 3.67
C SER A 152 -8.57 0.46 2.57
N ARG A 153 -8.16 0.62 1.30
CA ARG A 153 -8.97 0.42 0.10
C ARG A 153 -8.26 -0.50 -0.88
N MET A 154 -8.17 -1.76 -0.52
CA MET A 154 -7.67 -2.81 -1.39
C MET A 154 -8.63 -3.06 -2.57
N SER A 155 -9.94 -2.97 -2.34
CA SER A 155 -10.97 -3.22 -3.39
C SER A 155 -10.72 -2.42 -4.67
N VAL A 156 -10.36 -1.15 -4.55
CA VAL A 156 -10.08 -0.23 -5.67
C VAL A 156 -8.94 -0.73 -6.58
N ILE A 157 -8.01 -1.53 -6.06
CA ILE A 157 -6.88 -2.10 -6.82
C ILE A 157 -7.27 -3.42 -7.49
N LYS A 158 -8.27 -4.13 -6.94
CA LYS A 158 -8.68 -5.46 -7.39
C LYS A 158 -9.75 -5.44 -8.48
N GLU A 159 -10.42 -4.30 -8.66
CA GLU A 159 -11.34 -3.99 -9.76
C GLU A 159 -10.62 -3.99 -11.12
#